data_AF-A0A9W4HW02-F1
#
_entry.id   AF-A0A9W4HW02-F1
#
_cell.length_a   1.000
_cell.length_b   1.000
_cell.length_c   1.000
_cell.angle_alpha   90.00
_cell.angle_beta   90.00
_cell.angle_gamma   90.00
#
_symmetry.space_group_name_H-M   'P 1'
#
loop_
_entity.id
_entity.type
_entity.pdbx_description
1 polymer ?
#
loop_
_entity_poly.entity_id
_entity_poly.type
_entity_poly.pdbx_seq_one_letter_code
_entity_poly.pdbx_strand_id
1 'polypeptide(L)'
;MFLPDSNIPFASRFPVKCFFTPLSKSLQLDTVKLLVMERHVLRVDATAAESALHNISTIATSRTSTIFQSEHTSFDQTSGLLATEGDEPPAEWSLSLPVQLPESFDLASQSVLAGIINISHRVVVKAQFRDTENNANITIEEEIPFSIYMTPAVIASNGEIHGHYIERFKSYECAPPAYGQHKCDAIPPEWAEYLRQFNASSQRPHYEQGTVHDMSCIPAVQGSLDIEPPVYQFCAS
;
A
#
# COMPACT_ATOMS: atom_id res chain seq x y z
N MET A 1 10.16 10.22 11.98
CA MET A 1 10.13 10.12 10.50
C MET A 1 8.67 10.04 10.06
N PHE A 2 8.33 10.58 8.89
CA PHE A 2 6.94 10.66 8.40
C PHE A 2 6.87 10.48 6.87
N LEU A 3 5.85 9.73 6.43
CA LEU A 3 5.47 9.57 5.03
C LEU A 3 4.14 10.29 4.74
N PRO A 4 3.98 10.93 3.57
CA PRO A 4 2.76 11.67 3.22
C PRO A 4 1.55 10.78 2.98
N ASP A 5 1.77 9.50 2.62
CA ASP A 5 0.75 8.49 2.43
C ASP A 5 1.37 7.09 2.67
N SER A 6 0.58 6.15 3.16
CA SER A 6 0.96 4.73 3.28
C SER A 6 0.73 3.97 1.98
N ASN A 7 -0.05 4.51 1.04
CA ASN A 7 -0.32 3.93 -0.27
C ASN A 7 0.22 4.86 -1.34
N ILE A 8 1.26 4.41 -2.03
CA ILE A 8 2.01 5.23 -2.97
C ILE A 8 1.84 4.64 -4.37
N PRO A 9 1.39 5.43 -5.36
CA PRO A 9 1.29 4.94 -6.73
C PRO A 9 2.67 4.53 -7.26
N PHE A 10 2.71 3.51 -8.11
CA PHE A 10 3.91 3.07 -8.80
C PHE A 10 4.61 4.24 -9.51
N ALA A 11 5.94 4.20 -9.62
CA ALA A 11 6.77 5.26 -10.21
C ALA A 11 6.66 6.66 -9.57
N SER A 12 5.94 6.80 -8.45
CA SER A 12 5.73 8.13 -7.84
C SER A 12 7.00 8.72 -7.22
N ARG A 13 6.99 10.05 -7.15
CA ARG A 13 7.92 10.86 -6.34
C ARG A 13 7.20 11.37 -5.10
N PHE A 14 7.81 11.20 -3.93
CA PHE A 14 7.22 11.65 -2.66
C PHE A 14 8.29 12.07 -1.65
N PRO A 15 8.03 13.07 -0.79
CA PRO A 15 8.97 13.45 0.25
C PRO A 15 8.86 12.54 1.48
N VAL A 16 10.00 12.23 2.11
CA VAL A 16 10.10 11.62 3.44
C VAL A 16 10.54 12.71 4.40
N LYS A 17 9.72 13.02 5.41
CA LYS A 17 10.06 14.02 6.42
C LYS A 17 10.79 13.36 7.59
N CYS A 18 11.99 13.82 7.88
CA CYS A 18 12.79 13.35 9.00
C CYS A 18 12.96 14.49 10.01
N PHE A 19 12.83 14.16 11.29
CA PHE A 19 13.03 15.07 12.40
C PHE A 19 14.00 14.41 13.34
N PHE A 20 15.07 15.12 13.71
CA PHE A 20 16.10 14.63 14.60
C PHE A 20 16.25 15.59 15.76
N THR A 21 16.23 15.04 16.97
CA THR A 21 16.49 15.77 18.21
C THR A 21 17.71 15.11 18.86
N PRO A 22 18.86 15.80 18.94
CA PRO A 22 20.04 15.21 19.54
C PRO A 22 19.86 15.05 21.04
N LEU A 23 20.37 13.95 21.58
CA LEU A 23 20.38 13.68 23.02
C LEU A 23 21.49 14.47 23.75
N SER A 24 22.44 15.03 23.01
CA SER A 24 23.57 15.84 23.50
C SER A 24 23.95 16.89 22.47
N LYS A 25 24.40 18.07 22.92
CA LYS A 25 24.91 19.14 22.06
C LYS A 25 26.23 18.80 21.35
N SER A 26 26.92 17.75 21.79
CA SER A 26 28.13 17.26 21.14
C SER A 26 27.85 16.44 19.88
N LEU A 27 26.59 16.06 19.64
CA LEU A 27 26.21 15.30 18.45
C LEU A 27 25.87 16.24 17.31
N GLN A 28 26.50 16.01 16.15
CA GLN A 28 26.19 16.69 14.90
C GLN A 28 25.70 15.67 13.89
N LEU A 29 24.60 15.98 13.19
CA LEU A 29 24.13 15.16 12.08
C LEU A 29 25.12 15.26 10.91
N ASP A 30 25.70 14.13 10.51
CA ASP A 30 26.75 14.04 9.50
C ASP A 30 26.18 13.58 8.15
N THR A 31 25.50 12.44 8.14
CA THR A 31 24.98 11.83 6.91
C THR A 31 23.59 11.27 7.13
N VAL A 32 22.68 11.47 6.18
CA VAL A 32 21.39 10.77 6.13
C VAL A 32 21.29 9.99 4.82
N LYS A 33 21.13 8.68 4.96
CA LYS A 33 20.91 7.75 3.87
C LYS A 33 19.46 7.31 3.85
N LEU A 34 18.83 7.43 2.69
CA LEU A 34 17.45 7.04 2.45
C LEU A 34 17.41 5.87 1.47
N LEU A 35 16.72 4.81 1.85
CA LEU A 35 16.59 3.58 1.09
C LEU A 35 15.11 3.25 0.92
N VAL A 36 14.73 2.73 -0.24
CA VAL A 36 13.49 1.98 -0.39
C VAL A 36 13.85 0.52 -0.60
N MET A 37 13.36 -0.33 0.28
CA MET A 37 13.56 -1.77 0.21
C MET A 37 12.27 -2.45 -0.23
N GLU A 38 12.43 -3.42 -1.11
CA GLU A 38 11.41 -4.34 -1.56
C GLU A 38 11.76 -5.73 -1.04
N ARG A 39 10.78 -6.42 -0.46
CA ARG A 39 10.94 -7.78 0.06
C ARG A 39 9.90 -8.70 -0.57
N HIS A 40 10.40 -9.72 -1.26
CA HIS A 40 9.63 -10.84 -1.79
C HIS A 40 9.72 -12.02 -0.84
N VAL A 41 8.58 -12.61 -0.51
CA VAL A 41 8.47 -13.84 0.27
C VAL A 41 7.62 -14.81 -0.53
N LEU A 42 8.18 -15.97 -0.85
CA LEU A 42 7.46 -17.08 -1.45
C LEU A 42 7.21 -18.13 -0.38
N ARG A 43 5.96 -18.59 -0.26
CA ARG A 43 5.57 -19.65 0.66
C ARG A 43 4.84 -20.74 -0.11
N VAL A 44 5.27 -21.98 0.08
CA VAL A 44 4.61 -23.17 -0.45
C VAL A 44 4.34 -24.14 0.68
N ASP A 45 3.34 -24.99 0.51
CA ASP A 45 3.09 -26.08 1.45
C ASP A 45 4.24 -27.10 1.36
N ALA A 46 4.67 -27.62 2.50
CA ALA A 46 5.68 -28.66 2.55
C ALA A 46 5.13 -29.94 1.90
N THR A 47 5.99 -30.70 1.23
CA THR A 47 5.57 -32.02 0.72
C THR A 47 5.24 -32.96 1.88
N ALA A 48 4.48 -34.02 1.62
CA ALA A 48 4.17 -35.03 2.64
C ALA A 48 5.45 -35.65 3.23
N ALA A 49 6.48 -35.86 2.40
CA ALA A 49 7.77 -36.38 2.85
C ALA A 49 8.48 -35.40 3.80
N GLU A 50 8.59 -34.12 3.42
CA GLU A 50 9.20 -33.08 4.28
C GLU A 50 8.40 -32.87 5.57
N SER A 51 7.08 -32.91 5.49
CA SER A 51 6.20 -32.81 6.65
C SER A 51 6.41 -33.96 7.62
N ALA A 52 6.48 -35.20 7.11
CA ALA A 52 6.70 -36.39 7.93
C ALA A 52 8.11 -36.47 8.52
N LEU A 53 9.13 -36.03 7.77
CA LEU A 53 10.54 -36.11 8.18
C LEU A 53 10.96 -34.97 9.09
N HIS A 54 10.44 -33.76 8.87
CA HIS A 54 10.90 -32.54 9.53
C HIS A 54 9.82 -31.84 10.36
N ASN A 55 8.58 -32.34 10.37
CA ASN A 55 7.44 -31.77 11.09
C ASN A 55 7.21 -30.28 10.76
N ILE A 56 7.35 -29.92 9.49
CA ILE A 56 7.08 -28.58 8.95
C ILE A 56 5.86 -28.62 8.04
N SER A 57 5.01 -27.59 8.08
CA SER A 57 3.82 -27.48 7.23
C SER A 57 4.04 -26.62 5.99
N THR A 58 5.01 -25.72 6.03
CA THR A 58 5.28 -24.78 4.94
C THR A 58 6.77 -24.56 4.77
N ILE A 59 7.18 -24.34 3.52
CA ILE A 59 8.52 -23.92 3.15
C ILE A 59 8.43 -22.48 2.64
N ALA A 60 9.30 -21.61 3.15
CA ALA A 60 9.34 -20.22 2.73
C ALA A 60 10.75 -19.80 2.32
N THR A 61 10.83 -18.97 1.29
CA THR A 61 12.06 -18.27 0.90
C THR A 61 11.78 -16.78 0.80
N SER A 62 12.81 -15.96 1.04
CA SER A 62 12.66 -14.52 0.90
C SER A 62 13.88 -13.87 0.27
N ARG A 63 13.64 -12.84 -0.54
CA ARG A 63 14.65 -11.99 -1.16
C ARG A 63 14.32 -10.55 -0.86
N THR A 64 15.32 -9.77 -0.45
CA THR A 64 15.19 -8.33 -0.25
C THR A 64 16.12 -7.60 -1.21
N SER A 65 15.61 -6.56 -1.87
CA SER A 65 16.32 -5.71 -2.82
C SER A 65 16.16 -4.24 -2.43
N THR A 66 17.17 -3.43 -2.74
CA THR A 66 17.07 -1.96 -2.65
C THR A 66 16.62 -1.44 -4.01
N ILE A 67 15.44 -0.83 -4.08
CA ILE A 67 14.86 -0.29 -5.33
C ILE A 67 15.10 1.21 -5.48
N PHE A 68 15.49 1.90 -4.40
CA PHE A 68 15.94 3.30 -4.42
C PHE A 68 16.97 3.54 -3.32
N GLN A 69 17.96 4.39 -3.58
CA GLN A 69 18.94 4.85 -2.60
C GLN A 69 19.30 6.31 -2.87
N SER A 70 19.35 7.13 -1.82
CA SER A 70 19.98 8.44 -1.84
C SER A 70 20.77 8.68 -0.55
N GLU A 71 21.77 9.55 -0.62
CA GLU A 71 22.64 9.91 0.49
C GLU A 71 22.83 11.42 0.51
N HIS A 72 22.79 12.01 1.71
CA HIS A 72 22.81 13.45 1.93
C HIS A 72 23.83 13.74 3.04
N THR A 73 24.85 14.57 2.79
CA THR A 73 26.06 14.70 3.63
C THR A 73 26.39 16.14 4.05
N SER A 74 25.40 17.04 4.00
CA SER A 74 25.58 18.44 4.38
C SER A 74 24.30 18.99 5.02
N PHE A 75 24.35 19.18 6.32
CA PHE A 75 23.26 19.71 7.12
C PHE A 75 23.80 20.88 7.94
N ASP A 76 24.18 21.96 7.25
CA ASP A 76 24.49 23.21 7.93
C ASP A 76 23.29 23.57 8.83
N GLN A 77 23.58 23.96 10.08
CA GLN A 77 22.65 24.25 11.19
C GLN A 77 21.68 25.43 10.92
N THR A 78 21.26 25.64 9.67
CA THR A 78 20.58 26.86 9.24
C THR A 78 19.35 26.53 8.39
N SER A 79 18.30 26.01 9.03
CA SER A 79 16.92 26.24 8.58
C SER A 79 16.14 26.76 9.78
N GLY A 80 15.88 28.07 9.74
CA GLY A 80 15.46 28.87 10.88
C GLY A 80 14.26 28.31 11.65
N LEU A 81 14.43 28.33 12.97
CA LEU A 81 13.34 28.31 13.96
C LEU A 81 12.27 29.35 13.57
N LEU A 82 11.16 28.88 12.98
CA LEU A 82 9.86 29.43 13.36
C LEU A 82 9.51 28.79 14.69
N ALA A 83 10.04 29.38 15.76
CA ALA A 83 9.57 29.11 17.11
C ALA A 83 8.08 29.50 17.17
N THR A 84 7.20 28.53 16.97
CA THR A 84 5.78 28.68 17.27
C THR A 84 5.65 28.25 18.72
N GLU A 85 5.20 29.16 19.58
CA GLU A 85 5.00 28.92 21.01
C GLU A 85 4.15 27.66 21.23
N GLY A 86 4.77 26.63 21.82
CA GLY A 86 4.16 25.34 22.12
C GLY A 86 5.20 24.43 22.78
N ASP A 87 4.83 23.78 23.87
CA ASP A 87 5.68 23.18 24.93
C ASP A 87 6.43 21.89 24.52
N GLU A 88 6.94 21.78 23.28
CA GLU A 88 7.83 20.70 22.83
C GLU A 88 9.22 21.24 22.45
N PRO A 89 10.32 20.54 22.79
CA PRO A 89 11.64 20.91 22.30
C PRO A 89 11.65 20.81 20.77
N PRO A 90 11.95 21.90 20.03
CA PRO A 90 11.96 21.87 18.58
C PRO A 90 13.05 20.91 18.09
N ALA A 91 12.72 20.04 17.12
CA ALA A 91 13.71 19.20 16.47
C ALA A 91 14.84 20.06 15.89
N GLU A 92 16.10 19.74 16.18
CA GLU A 92 17.26 20.53 15.74
C GLU A 92 17.46 20.43 14.22
N TRP A 93 17.13 19.27 13.63
CA TRP A 93 17.13 19.09 12.19
C TRP A 93 15.77 18.60 11.69
N SER A 94 15.23 19.34 10.72
CA SER A 94 14.07 18.93 9.93
C SER A 94 14.47 18.81 8.47
N LEU A 95 14.38 17.60 7.92
CA LEU A 95 14.75 17.29 6.54
C LEU A 95 13.52 16.81 5.77
N SER A 96 13.44 17.20 4.50
CA SER A 96 12.47 16.68 3.54
C SER A 96 13.23 16.00 2.40
N LEU A 97 13.37 14.69 2.48
CA LEU A 97 14.19 13.91 1.55
C LEU A 97 13.32 13.34 0.43
N PRO A 98 13.60 13.64 -0.85
CA PRO A 98 12.80 13.13 -1.95
C PRO A 98 13.09 11.64 -2.19
N VAL A 99 12.03 10.85 -2.34
CA VAL A 99 12.06 9.49 -2.88
C VAL A 99 11.54 9.52 -4.30
N GLN A 100 12.20 8.77 -5.19
CA GLN A 100 11.72 8.49 -6.53
C GLN A 100 11.66 6.98 -6.72
N LEU A 101 10.46 6.43 -6.85
CA LEU A 101 10.29 5.03 -7.20
C LEU A 101 10.72 4.80 -8.66
N PRO A 102 11.25 3.61 -8.99
CA PRO A 102 11.62 3.29 -10.36
C PRO A 102 10.44 3.41 -11.33
N GLU A 103 10.71 3.93 -12.53
CA GLU A 103 9.75 4.06 -13.63
C GLU A 103 9.81 2.83 -14.57
N SER A 104 10.17 1.65 -14.03
CA SER A 104 10.26 0.39 -14.79
C SER A 104 9.78 -0.79 -13.96
N PHE A 105 8.99 -1.67 -14.59
CA PHE A 105 8.52 -2.93 -13.99
C PHE A 105 9.63 -3.92 -13.64
N ASP A 106 10.80 -3.79 -14.26
CA ASP A 106 11.94 -4.66 -13.98
C ASP A 106 12.68 -4.28 -12.68
N LEU A 107 12.45 -3.06 -12.19
CA LEU A 107 13.20 -2.47 -11.07
C LEU A 107 12.39 -2.39 -9.77
N ALA A 108 11.06 -2.43 -9.86
CA ALA A 108 10.17 -2.44 -8.71
C ALA A 108 8.87 -3.19 -9.04
N SER A 109 8.30 -3.82 -8.02
CA SER A 109 7.01 -4.48 -8.04
C SER A 109 5.97 -3.65 -7.29
N GLN A 110 4.69 -3.95 -7.51
CA GLN A 110 3.64 -3.49 -6.60
C GLN A 110 3.63 -4.34 -5.32
N SER A 111 3.07 -3.81 -4.24
CA SER A 111 2.79 -4.58 -3.04
C SER A 111 1.73 -5.64 -3.33
N VAL A 112 1.98 -6.87 -2.88
CA VAL A 112 1.09 -8.02 -3.07
C VAL A 112 1.03 -8.82 -1.79
N LEU A 113 -0.16 -9.20 -1.35
CA LEU A 113 -0.36 -10.19 -0.31
C LEU A 113 -1.26 -11.29 -0.84
N ALA A 114 -0.66 -12.31 -1.45
CA ALA A 114 -1.32 -13.51 -1.93
C ALA A 114 -0.80 -14.71 -1.13
N GLY A 115 -1.61 -15.76 -0.95
CA GLY A 115 -1.29 -16.87 -0.04
C GLY A 115 0.09 -17.50 -0.23
N ILE A 116 0.61 -17.50 -1.47
CA ILE A 116 1.94 -18.03 -1.84
C ILE A 116 3.01 -16.95 -2.09
N ILE A 117 2.62 -15.69 -2.31
CA ILE A 117 3.52 -14.59 -2.68
C ILE A 117 3.18 -13.37 -1.83
N ASN A 118 4.16 -12.88 -1.07
CA ASN A 118 4.06 -11.61 -0.35
C ASN A 118 5.19 -10.68 -0.81
N ILE A 119 4.82 -9.55 -1.41
CA ILE A 119 5.71 -8.47 -1.82
C ILE A 119 5.39 -7.26 -0.94
N SER A 120 6.38 -6.80 -0.17
CA SER A 120 6.24 -5.71 0.79
C SER A 120 7.32 -4.66 0.59
N HIS A 121 7.01 -3.42 0.94
CA HIS A 121 7.91 -2.29 0.77
C HIS A 121 8.10 -1.54 2.09
N ARG A 122 9.29 -0.99 2.27
CA ARG A 122 9.60 -0.09 3.38
C ARG A 122 10.56 0.98 2.96
N VAL A 123 10.40 2.16 3.54
CA VAL A 123 11.42 3.19 3.52
C VAL A 123 12.32 2.98 4.73
N VAL A 124 13.62 3.01 4.54
CA VAL A 124 14.63 2.92 5.60
C VAL A 124 15.46 4.19 5.60
N VAL A 125 15.51 4.87 6.74
CA VAL A 125 16.35 6.04 6.97
C VAL A 125 17.47 5.63 7.91
N LYS A 126 18.71 5.81 7.47
CA LYS A 126 19.90 5.66 8.31
C LYS A 126 20.51 7.03 8.51
N ALA A 127 20.54 7.51 9.74
CA ALA A 127 21.16 8.79 10.08
C ALA A 127 22.43 8.54 10.91
N GLN A 128 23.53 9.11 10.44
CA GLN A 128 24.82 9.08 11.09
C GLN A 128 25.07 10.41 11.79
N PHE A 129 25.43 10.32 13.05
CA PHE A 129 25.82 11.45 13.89
C PHE A 129 27.30 11.32 14.25
N ARG A 130 28.00 12.45 14.29
CA ARG A 130 29.36 12.57 14.77
C ARG A 130 29.34 13.22 16.14
N ASP A 131 29.96 12.55 17.12
CA ASP A 131 30.21 13.12 18.45
C ASP A 131 31.50 13.94 18.41
N THR A 132 31.39 15.25 18.58
CA THR A 132 32.52 16.17 18.53
C THR A 132 33.48 16.03 19.72
N GLU A 133 33.03 15.47 20.84
CA GLU A 133 33.85 15.30 22.03
C GLU A 133 34.73 14.05 21.93
N ASN A 134 34.13 12.92 21.52
CA ASN A 134 34.79 11.62 21.49
C ASN A 134 35.26 11.22 20.09
N ASN A 135 34.98 12.04 19.07
CA ASN A 135 35.20 11.74 17.64
C ASN A 135 34.61 10.37 17.23
N ALA A 136 33.49 10.00 17.85
CA ALA A 136 32.80 8.74 17.61
C ALA A 136 31.66 8.95 16.61
N ASN A 137 31.36 7.93 15.81
CA ASN A 137 30.21 7.94 14.92
C ASN A 137 29.09 7.05 15.47
N ILE A 138 27.89 7.60 15.57
CA ILE A 138 26.67 6.90 15.98
C ILE A 138 25.77 6.79 14.77
N THR A 139 25.16 5.63 14.54
CA THR A 139 24.18 5.45 13.46
C THR A 139 22.86 5.00 14.05
N ILE A 140 21.78 5.69 13.68
CA ILE A 140 20.41 5.27 13.96
C ILE A 140 19.75 4.82 12.66
N GLU A 141 18.84 3.87 12.76
CA GLU A 141 18.08 3.32 11.64
C GLU A 141 16.61 3.27 12.02
N GLU A 142 15.77 3.84 11.16
CA GLU A 142 14.32 3.83 11.30
C GLU A 142 13.70 3.33 10.01
N GLU A 143 12.63 2.53 10.13
CA GLU A 143 11.91 1.99 8.98
C GLU A 143 10.41 2.29 9.05
N ILE A 144 9.81 2.63 7.91
CA ILE A 144 8.36 2.82 7.78
C ILE A 144 7.85 1.97 6.63
N PRO A 145 6.90 1.03 6.89
CA PRO A 145 6.28 0.25 5.83
C PRO A 145 5.32 1.11 5.01
N PHE A 146 5.22 0.80 3.72
CA PHE A 146 4.22 1.40 2.84
C PHE A 146 3.86 0.42 1.71
N SER A 147 2.80 0.74 0.98
CA SER A 147 2.30 -0.05 -0.14
C SER A 147 2.55 0.67 -1.45
N ILE A 148 3.12 -0.03 -2.42
CA ILE A 148 3.15 0.42 -3.81
C ILE A 148 1.93 -0.16 -4.51
N TYR A 149 1.14 0.66 -5.19
CA TYR A 149 -0.01 0.19 -5.96
C TYR A 149 0.02 0.70 -7.40
N MET A 150 -0.54 -0.09 -8.32
CA MET A 150 -0.69 0.30 -9.71
C MET A 150 -1.95 1.14 -9.91
N THR A 151 -1.84 2.19 -10.72
CA THR A 151 -2.97 3.04 -11.12
C THR A 151 -2.94 3.29 -12.63
N PRO A 152 -4.08 3.36 -13.33
CA PRO A 152 -4.10 3.70 -14.76
C PRO A 152 -3.43 5.04 -15.06
N ALA A 153 -3.40 5.96 -14.10
CA ALA A 153 -2.80 7.28 -14.26
C ALA A 153 -1.27 7.26 -14.45
N VAL A 154 -0.57 6.16 -14.10
CA VAL A 154 0.89 6.04 -14.29
C VAL A 154 1.27 5.35 -15.58
N ILE A 155 0.31 4.77 -16.32
CA ILE A 155 0.55 4.05 -17.56
C ILE A 155 0.00 4.87 -18.72
N ALA A 156 0.87 5.36 -19.58
CA ALA A 156 0.47 6.04 -20.80
C ALA A 156 -0.17 5.07 -21.80
N SER A 157 -0.89 5.62 -22.79
CA SER A 157 -1.56 4.82 -23.82
C SER A 157 -0.62 3.97 -24.68
N ASN A 158 0.68 4.32 -24.69
CA ASN A 158 1.76 3.58 -25.35
C ASN A 158 2.41 2.51 -24.44
N GLY A 159 1.95 2.36 -23.19
CA GLY A 159 2.51 1.45 -22.20
C GLY A 159 3.74 1.98 -21.44
N GLU A 160 4.16 3.23 -21.70
CA GLU A 160 5.23 3.86 -20.92
C GLU A 160 4.75 4.21 -19.51
N ILE A 161 5.68 4.13 -18.55
CA ILE A 161 5.41 4.47 -17.16
C ILE A 161 5.84 5.92 -16.93
N HIS A 162 4.95 6.74 -16.38
CA HIS A 162 5.25 8.11 -16.02
C HIS A 162 5.22 8.30 -14.51
N GLY A 163 6.34 8.78 -13.97
CA GLY A 163 6.43 9.15 -12.57
C GLY A 163 5.76 10.49 -12.29
N HIS A 164 4.87 10.53 -11.31
CA HIS A 164 4.19 11.74 -10.86
C HIS A 164 4.46 12.02 -9.39
N TYR A 165 4.40 13.29 -9.00
CA TYR A 165 4.42 13.66 -7.59
C TYR A 165 3.13 13.19 -6.92
N ILE A 166 3.25 12.59 -5.73
CA ILE A 166 2.08 12.06 -4.99
C ILE A 166 0.99 13.12 -4.78
N GLU A 167 1.39 14.37 -4.59
CA GLU A 167 0.50 15.52 -4.42
C GLU A 167 -0.41 15.77 -5.63
N ARG A 168 0.06 15.44 -6.85
CA ARG A 168 -0.75 15.61 -8.07
C ARG A 168 -1.86 14.58 -8.17
N PHE A 169 -1.69 13.37 -7.62
CA PHE A 169 -2.76 12.36 -7.63
C PHE A 169 -3.97 12.76 -6.80
N LYS A 170 -3.76 13.56 -5.73
CA LYS A 170 -4.87 14.12 -4.93
C LYS A 170 -5.74 15.12 -5.71
N SER A 171 -5.21 15.69 -6.79
CA SER A 171 -5.96 16.62 -7.65
C SER A 171 -6.74 15.95 -8.78
N TYR A 172 -6.51 14.65 -9.04
CA TYR A 172 -7.27 13.87 -10.03
C TYR A 172 -8.57 13.31 -9.45
N GLU A 173 -9.18 13.99 -8.47
CA GLU A 173 -10.57 13.79 -8.09
C GLU A 173 -11.50 14.32 -9.19
N CYS A 174 -11.40 13.78 -10.41
CA CYS A 174 -12.60 13.60 -11.20
C CYS A 174 -13.37 12.49 -10.50
N ALA A 175 -14.18 12.86 -9.52
CA ALA A 175 -15.19 11.96 -8.99
C ALA A 175 -15.88 11.31 -10.21
N PRO A 176 -16.08 9.98 -10.21
CA PRO A 176 -16.82 9.35 -11.28
C PRO A 176 -18.12 10.13 -11.49
N PRO A 177 -18.57 10.34 -12.74
CA PRO A 177 -19.80 11.08 -12.99
C PRO A 177 -20.91 10.55 -12.09
N ALA A 178 -21.72 11.44 -11.53
CA ALA A 178 -22.85 11.01 -10.72
C ALA A 178 -23.70 10.02 -11.52
N TYR A 179 -24.26 9.01 -10.85
CA TYR A 179 -25.10 8.00 -11.50
C TYR A 179 -26.20 8.68 -12.33
N GLY A 180 -26.26 8.40 -13.64
CA GLY A 180 -27.16 9.06 -14.60
C GLY A 180 -26.57 10.26 -15.36
N GLN A 181 -25.30 10.63 -15.14
CA GLN A 181 -24.58 11.64 -15.92
C GLN A 181 -23.61 11.04 -16.96
N HIS A 182 -23.59 9.72 -17.10
CA HIS A 182 -22.81 9.08 -18.15
C HIS A 182 -23.49 9.36 -19.50
N LYS A 183 -22.79 10.08 -20.38
CA LYS A 183 -23.26 10.33 -21.76
C LYS A 183 -23.29 9.06 -22.63
N CYS A 184 -22.82 7.93 -22.09
CA CYS A 184 -22.62 6.67 -22.80
C CYS A 184 -23.37 5.49 -22.16
N ASP A 185 -24.38 5.71 -21.31
CA ASP A 185 -25.28 4.63 -20.85
C ASP A 185 -26.27 4.18 -21.95
N ALA A 186 -25.98 4.49 -23.22
CA ALA A 186 -26.76 3.99 -24.33
C ALA A 186 -26.60 2.47 -24.39
N ILE A 187 -27.59 1.77 -23.83
CA ILE A 187 -27.79 0.35 -24.03
C ILE A 187 -27.73 0.14 -25.55
N PRO A 188 -26.78 -0.66 -26.06
CA PRO A 188 -26.72 -0.96 -27.49
C PRO A 188 -28.10 -1.45 -27.94
N PRO A 189 -28.63 -1.00 -29.09
CA PRO A 189 -30.01 -1.31 -29.50
C PRO A 189 -30.30 -2.81 -29.54
N GLU A 190 -29.28 -3.64 -29.73
CA GLU A 190 -29.32 -5.11 -29.66
C GLU A 190 -29.67 -5.67 -28.26
N TRP A 191 -29.36 -4.95 -27.17
CA TRP A 191 -29.70 -5.33 -25.79
C TRP A 191 -31.12 -4.89 -25.36
N ALA A 192 -31.69 -3.90 -26.04
CA ALA A 192 -33.05 -3.43 -25.77
C ALA A 192 -34.12 -4.48 -26.14
N GLU A 193 -33.85 -5.32 -27.14
CA GLU A 193 -34.73 -6.42 -27.54
C GLU A 193 -34.71 -7.57 -26.53
N TYR A 194 -33.55 -7.87 -25.94
CA TYR A 194 -33.40 -8.90 -24.90
C TYR A 194 -34.20 -8.59 -23.63
N LEU A 195 -34.21 -7.32 -23.21
CA LEU A 195 -34.99 -6.85 -22.05
C LEU A 195 -36.50 -6.87 -22.31
N ARG A 196 -36.94 -6.68 -23.56
CA ARG A 196 -38.36 -6.85 -23.94
C ARG A 196 -38.80 -8.30 -23.90
N GLN A 197 -37.95 -9.24 -24.31
CA GLN A 197 -38.25 -10.68 -24.22
C GLN A 197 -38.32 -11.18 -22.76
N PHE A 198 -37.46 -10.66 -21.88
CA PHE A 198 -37.48 -10.99 -20.46
C PHE A 198 -38.75 -10.50 -19.74
N ASN A 199 -39.23 -9.31 -20.08
CA ASN A 199 -40.48 -8.78 -19.50
C ASN A 199 -41.75 -9.39 -20.10
N ALA A 200 -41.70 -9.89 -21.34
CA ALA A 200 -42.84 -10.56 -21.99
C ALA A 200 -43.04 -12.01 -21.52
N SER A 201 -42.01 -12.65 -20.96
CA SER A 201 -42.06 -14.04 -20.48
C SER A 201 -42.48 -14.18 -19.01
N SER A 202 -42.82 -13.08 -18.33
CA SER A 202 -43.33 -13.08 -16.95
C SER A 202 -44.84 -13.35 -16.84
N GLN A 203 -45.43 -14.11 -17.76
CA GLN A 203 -46.72 -14.76 -17.51
C GLN A 203 -46.47 -16.11 -16.84
N ARG A 204 -46.70 -16.12 -15.51
CA ARG A 204 -46.63 -17.31 -14.65
C ARG A 204 -47.48 -18.44 -15.24
N PRO A 205 -46.96 -19.67 -15.39
CA PRO A 205 -47.84 -20.82 -15.50
C PRO A 205 -48.47 -21.10 -14.14
N HIS A 206 -49.80 -21.13 -14.12
CA HIS A 206 -50.60 -21.76 -13.07
C HIS A 206 -50.20 -23.24 -13.00
N TYR A 207 -49.57 -23.66 -11.92
CA TYR A 207 -49.39 -25.08 -11.63
C TYR A 207 -50.53 -25.56 -10.73
N GLU A 208 -51.35 -26.44 -11.29
CA GLU A 208 -52.33 -27.25 -10.57
C GLU A 208 -51.64 -28.18 -9.57
N GLN A 209 -52.37 -28.42 -8.49
CA GLN A 209 -52.00 -29.25 -7.35
C GLN A 209 -51.93 -30.72 -7.79
N GLY A 210 -50.74 -31.33 -7.73
CA GLY A 210 -50.50 -32.72 -8.12
C GLY A 210 -49.53 -33.42 -7.17
N THR A 211 -49.97 -34.58 -6.70
CA THR A 211 -49.47 -35.47 -5.65
C THR A 211 -48.03 -35.99 -5.77
N VAL A 212 -47.44 -36.17 -4.58
CA VAL A 212 -46.25 -36.93 -4.14
C VAL A 212 -45.84 -38.14 -4.99
N HIS A 213 -44.54 -38.23 -5.35
CA HIS A 213 -43.71 -39.43 -5.18
C HIS A 213 -42.19 -39.15 -5.27
N ASP A 214 -41.54 -39.22 -4.10
CA ASP A 214 -40.28 -39.90 -3.73
C ASP A 214 -38.89 -39.60 -4.34
N MET A 215 -37.90 -39.76 -3.44
CA MET A 215 -36.42 -39.83 -3.56
C MET A 215 -35.66 -38.51 -3.77
N SER A 216 -34.61 -38.13 -3.04
CA SER A 216 -33.87 -38.70 -1.89
C SER A 216 -32.73 -37.72 -1.52
N CYS A 217 -32.45 -37.55 -0.21
CA CYS A 217 -31.16 -37.18 0.45
C CYS A 217 -30.48 -35.84 0.03
N ILE A 218 -30.09 -34.89 0.91
CA ILE A 218 -29.15 -34.92 2.06
C ILE A 218 -29.37 -33.61 2.86
N PRO A 219 -29.19 -33.56 4.20
CA PRO A 219 -29.42 -32.35 4.99
C PRO A 219 -28.31 -31.29 4.77
N ALA A 220 -28.71 -30.08 4.37
CA ALA A 220 -27.88 -28.89 4.49
C ALA A 220 -28.04 -28.33 5.90
N VAL A 221 -26.95 -28.35 6.67
CA VAL A 221 -26.84 -27.70 7.98
C VAL A 221 -26.95 -26.19 7.81
N GLN A 222 -27.86 -25.59 8.58
CA GLN A 222 -28.03 -24.15 8.72
C GLN A 222 -26.76 -23.52 9.30
N GLY A 223 -26.18 -22.58 8.57
CA GLY A 223 -25.17 -21.64 9.06
C GLY A 223 -25.71 -20.23 8.97
N SER A 224 -26.18 -19.72 10.11
CA SER A 224 -26.58 -18.33 10.35
C SER A 224 -25.40 -17.37 10.06
N LEU A 225 -25.59 -16.43 9.13
CA LEU A 225 -24.69 -15.28 8.94
C LEU A 225 -25.39 -14.04 9.50
N ASP A 226 -25.32 -13.88 10.83
CA ASP A 226 -25.50 -12.60 11.50
C ASP A 226 -24.17 -12.29 12.20
N ILE A 227 -23.29 -11.56 11.52
CA ILE A 227 -22.16 -10.87 12.17
C ILE A 227 -22.11 -9.45 11.59
N GLU A 228 -22.74 -8.55 12.32
CA GLU A 228 -22.56 -7.10 12.22
C GLU A 228 -21.11 -6.74 12.64
N PRO A 229 -20.38 -5.91 11.87
CA PRO A 229 -19.03 -5.51 12.27
C PRO A 229 -19.07 -4.41 13.36
N PRO A 230 -18.13 -4.40 14.32
CA PRO A 230 -18.11 -3.41 15.39
C PRO A 230 -17.76 -2.01 14.88
N VAL A 231 -18.50 -1.02 15.41
CA VAL A 231 -18.28 0.41 15.23
C VAL A 231 -17.02 0.84 15.98
N TYR A 232 -16.01 1.34 15.27
CA TYR A 232 -14.84 1.96 15.88
C TYR A 232 -15.07 3.47 16.07
N GLN A 233 -15.07 3.91 17.33
CA GLN A 233 -14.96 5.31 17.73
C GLN A 233 -13.48 5.66 17.91
N PHE A 234 -12.96 6.61 17.14
CA PHE A 234 -11.65 7.22 17.39
C PHE A 234 -11.83 8.49 18.22
N CYS A 235 -11.30 8.49 19.43
CA CYS A 235 -11.02 9.70 20.19
C CYS A 235 -9.63 10.22 19.77
N ALA A 236 -9.57 11.45 19.28
CA ALA A 236 -8.33 12.18 19.10
C ALA A 236 -8.00 12.93 20.39
N SER A 237 -6.77 12.81 20.85
CA SER A 237 -6.12 13.69 21.81
C SER A 237 -4.75 14.04 21.28
#